data_AF-A0A522S1H0-F1
#
_entry.id   AF-A0A522S1H0-F1
#
_cell.length_a   1.000
_cell.length_b   1.000
_cell.length_c   1.000
_cell.angle_alpha   90.00
_cell.angle_beta   90.00
_cell.angle_gamma   90.00
#
_symmetry.space_group_name_H-M   'P 1'
#
loop_
_entity.id
_entity.type
_entity.pdbx_description
1 polymer ?
#
loop_
_entity_poly.entity_id
_entity_poly.type
_entity_poly.pdbx_seq_one_letter_code
_entity_poly.pdbx_strand_id
1 'polypeptide(L)'
;MASPRVIKKYPNRRLYDTRVSSYITLEEVRQLVLSGETFEVRDAKTNEDLTRAVLLQIIAEHEQHGQPIFSTQLLSQIIRFYGDAMQGFVGGYLENSLKVFLEQQHKFRDQLNDLLGQTPWSMLNEITERNIDLWKTLQAGGAAAPKPQPSADSDADKPSRKRR
;
A
#
# COMPACT_ATOMS: atom_id res chain seq x y z
N MET A 1 -9.11 28.40 4.22
CA MET A 1 -8.02 27.41 4.18
C MET A 1 -7.67 27.07 5.62
N ALA A 2 -7.71 25.80 6.02
CA ALA A 2 -7.36 25.42 7.40
C ALA A 2 -5.86 25.64 7.63
N SER A 3 -5.49 26.28 8.73
CA SER A 3 -4.09 26.46 9.11
C SER A 3 -3.45 25.09 9.40
N PRO A 4 -2.20 24.84 8.98
CA PRO A 4 -1.53 23.57 9.22
C PRO A 4 -1.36 23.31 10.73
N ARG A 5 -1.48 22.05 11.13
CA ARG A 5 -1.27 21.62 12.52
C ARG A 5 0.19 21.86 12.91
N VAL A 6 0.43 22.58 14.01
CA VAL A 6 1.80 22.92 14.42
C VAL A 6 2.30 21.96 15.49
N ILE A 7 3.44 21.34 15.24
CA ILE A 7 4.15 20.50 16.20
C ILE A 7 5.42 21.24 16.63
N LYS A 8 5.59 21.49 17.92
CA LYS A 8 6.77 22.14 18.48
C LYS A 8 7.81 21.11 18.87
N LYS A 9 9.02 21.23 18.33
CA LYS A 9 10.17 20.40 18.69
C LYS A 9 11.01 21.09 19.76
N TYR A 10 11.26 20.37 20.85
CA TYR A 10 12.11 20.82 21.95
C TYR A 10 13.50 20.15 21.87
N PRO A 11 14.54 20.77 22.45
CA PRO A 11 15.91 20.24 22.38
C PRO A 11 16.09 18.83 22.95
N ASN A 12 15.28 18.43 23.93
CA ASN A 12 15.32 17.11 24.57
C ASN A 12 14.59 16.01 23.78
N ARG A 13 14.57 16.12 22.45
CA ARG A 13 13.86 15.23 21.51
C ARG A 13 12.33 15.17 21.67
N ARG A 14 11.73 15.97 22.56
CA ARG A 14 10.27 15.99 22.76
C ARG A 14 9.57 16.75 21.61
N LEU A 15 8.45 16.20 21.18
CA LEU A 15 7.53 16.84 20.22
C LEU A 15 6.24 17.17 20.97
N TYR A 16 5.74 18.39 20.80
CA TYR A 16 4.51 18.85 21.43
C TYR A 16 3.52 19.27 20.36
N ASP A 17 2.34 18.70 20.41
CA ASP A 17 1.29 18.97 19.46
C ASP A 17 0.38 20.10 19.96
N THR A 18 0.28 21.17 19.20
CA THR A 18 -0.55 22.32 19.58
C THR A 18 -2.05 22.07 19.44
N ARG A 19 -2.47 21.05 18.67
CA ARG A 19 -3.88 20.74 18.44
C ARG A 19 -4.48 19.91 19.57
N VAL A 20 -3.77 18.88 20.01
CA VAL A 20 -4.19 18.01 21.14
C VAL A 20 -3.59 18.46 22.48
N SER A 21 -2.72 19.48 22.45
CA SER A 21 -2.08 20.06 23.64
C SER A 21 -1.28 19.05 24.48
N SER A 22 -0.67 18.06 23.83
CA SER A 22 0.08 16.99 24.50
C SER A 22 1.42 16.73 23.85
N TYR A 23 2.32 16.09 24.60
CA TYR A 23 3.52 15.51 24.01
C TYR A 23 3.15 14.30 23.16
N ILE A 24 3.80 14.20 22.00
CA ILE A 24 3.66 13.10 21.07
C ILE A 24 5.03 12.52 20.74
N THR A 25 5.04 11.28 20.29
CA THR A 25 6.20 10.52 19.84
C THR A 25 6.42 10.71 18.35
N LEU A 26 7.61 10.33 17.86
CA LEU A 26 7.89 10.35 16.42
C LEU A 26 6.98 9.39 15.64
N GLU A 27 6.61 8.27 16.26
CA GLU A 27 5.67 7.30 15.70
C GLU A 27 4.26 7.89 15.54
N GLU A 28 3.78 8.68 16.51
CA GLU A 28 2.51 9.40 16.37
C GLU A 28 2.58 10.44 15.24
N VAL A 29 3.71 11.13 15.04
CA VAL A 29 3.90 12.01 13.89
C VAL A 29 3.87 11.23 12.58
N ARG A 30 4.45 10.03 12.53
CA ARG A 30 4.33 9.13 11.37
C ARG A 30 2.87 8.82 11.06
N GLN A 31 2.05 8.55 12.07
CA GLN A 31 0.61 8.33 11.88
C GLN A 31 -0.10 9.53 11.25
N LEU A 32 0.32 10.77 11.58
CA LEU A 32 -0.21 11.98 10.93
C LEU A 32 0.13 12.04 9.44
N VAL A 33 1.33 11.61 9.06
CA VAL A 33 1.72 11.50 7.64
C VAL A 33 0.85 10.46 6.92
N LEU A 34 0.64 9.30 7.56
CA LEU A 34 -0.16 8.21 7.00
C LEU A 34 -1.65 8.55 6.88
N SER A 35 -2.18 9.38 7.79
CA SER A 35 -3.56 9.88 7.73
C SER A 35 -3.76 11.01 6.71
N GLY A 36 -2.68 11.50 6.10
CA GLY A 36 -2.73 12.62 5.15
C GLY A 36 -3.00 13.97 5.84
N GLU A 37 -2.73 14.10 7.14
CA GLU A 37 -2.85 15.37 7.84
C GLU A 37 -1.73 16.33 7.45
N THR A 38 -2.08 17.57 7.11
CA THR A 38 -1.11 18.64 6.87
C THR A 38 -0.62 19.22 8.20
N PHE A 39 0.68 19.08 8.47
CA PHE A 39 1.33 19.64 9.66
C PHE A 39 2.67 20.29 9.30
N GLU A 40 3.14 21.15 10.19
CA GLU A 40 4.49 21.69 10.18
C GLU A 40 5.15 21.45 11.55
N VAL A 41 6.45 21.18 11.53
CA VAL A 41 7.24 21.04 12.75
C VAL A 41 8.11 22.26 12.91
N ARG A 42 7.99 22.97 14.03
CA ARG A 42 8.78 24.17 14.32
C ARG A 42 9.65 23.98 15.56
N ASP A 43 10.85 24.54 15.54
CA ASP A 43 11.66 24.62 16.75
C ASP A 43 10.97 25.50 17.80
N ALA A 44 10.89 25.02 19.04
CA ALA A 44 10.19 25.73 20.10
C ALA A 44 10.89 27.03 20.56
N LYS A 45 12.19 27.19 20.29
CA LYS A 45 12.98 28.37 20.65
C LYS A 45 13.16 29.32 19.48
N THR A 46 13.56 28.81 18.33
CA THR A 46 13.92 29.63 17.15
C THR A 46 12.78 29.83 16.17
N ASN A 47 11.71 29.03 16.28
CA ASN A 47 10.58 28.99 15.35
C ASN A 47 10.98 28.60 13.90
N GLU A 48 12.17 28.00 13.75
CA GLU A 48 12.67 27.46 12.48
C GLU A 48 11.81 26.27 12.02
N ASP A 49 11.57 26.16 10.72
CA ASP A 49 10.87 25.03 10.12
C ASP A 49 11.78 23.79 10.08
N LEU A 50 11.47 22.82 10.93
CA LEU A 50 12.16 21.55 11.06
C LEU A 50 11.38 20.39 10.40
N THR A 51 10.31 20.67 9.64
CA THR A 51 9.43 19.66 9.04
C THR A 51 10.23 18.65 8.22
N ARG A 52 11.09 19.12 7.32
CA ARG A 52 11.95 18.25 6.49
C ARG A 52 12.88 17.38 7.34
N ALA A 53 13.51 17.95 8.37
CA ALA A 53 14.43 17.24 9.23
C ALA A 53 13.73 16.12 10.02
N VAL A 54 12.52 16.38 10.51
CA VAL A 54 11.73 15.39 11.26
C VAL A 54 11.20 14.29 10.34
N LEU A 55 10.78 14.61 9.11
CA LEU A 55 10.37 13.59 8.12
C LEU A 55 11.53 12.65 7.75
N LEU A 56 12.74 13.20 7.55
CA LEU A 56 13.94 12.38 7.33
C LEU A 56 14.25 11.49 8.53
N GLN A 57 14.07 11.99 9.76
CA GLN A 57 14.24 11.19 10.97
C GLN A 57 13.21 10.04 11.04
N ILE A 58 11.94 10.29 10.71
CA ILE A 58 10.89 9.26 10.67
C ILE A 58 11.28 8.14 9.69
N ILE A 59 11.72 8.51 8.48
CA ILE A 59 12.15 7.55 7.46
C ILE A 59 13.33 6.71 7.99
N ALA A 60 14.34 7.36 8.57
CA ALA A 60 15.53 6.67 9.09
C ALA A 60 15.20 5.70 10.26
N GLU A 61 14.33 6.09 11.19
CA GLU A 61 13.92 5.22 12.31
C GLU A 61 13.10 4.01 11.83
N HIS A 62 12.26 4.20 10.82
CA HIS A 62 11.44 3.12 10.25
C HIS A 62 12.29 2.11 9.46
N GLU A 63 13.28 2.56 8.69
CA GLU A 63 14.22 1.68 7.97
C GLU A 63 15.05 0.80 8.92
N GLN A 64 15.31 1.24 10.16
CA GLN A 64 16.04 0.43 11.15
C GLN A 64 15.22 -0.71 11.76
N HIS A 65 13.88 -0.63 11.74
CA HIS A 65 13.00 -1.53 12.51
C HIS A 65 12.00 -2.33 11.65
N GLY A 66 12.32 -2.65 10.40
CA GLY A 66 11.43 -3.39 9.51
C GLY A 66 12.12 -4.00 8.28
N GLN A 67 11.34 -4.23 7.23
CA GLN A 67 11.92 -4.53 5.90
C GLN A 67 12.33 -3.20 5.25
N PRO A 68 13.63 -2.99 4.98
CA PRO A 68 14.09 -1.75 4.39
C PRO A 68 13.55 -1.59 2.98
N ILE A 69 12.95 -0.43 2.69
CA ILE A 69 12.45 -0.08 1.36
C ILE A 69 13.63 0.44 0.52
N PHE A 70 14.61 1.09 1.15
CA PHE A 70 15.74 1.70 0.46
C PHE A 70 16.93 0.75 0.39
N SER A 71 17.38 0.44 -0.83
CA SER A 71 18.65 -0.27 -1.01
C SER A 71 19.85 0.62 -0.69
N THR A 72 20.94 0.01 -0.22
CA THR A 72 22.22 0.71 0.02
C THR A 72 22.74 1.42 -1.23
N GLN A 73 22.52 0.83 -2.41
CA GLN A 73 22.84 1.43 -3.69
C GLN A 73 22.04 2.72 -3.91
N LEU A 74 20.73 2.71 -3.68
CA LEU A 74 19.87 3.88 -3.83
C LEU A 74 20.28 5.01 -2.88
N LEU A 75 20.50 4.69 -1.61
CA LEU A 75 20.96 5.68 -0.61
C LEU A 75 22.31 6.29 -1.00
N SER A 76 23.23 5.48 -1.48
CA SER A 76 24.55 5.95 -1.94
C SER A 76 24.44 6.89 -3.13
N GLN A 77 23.56 6.58 -4.10
CA GLN A 77 23.32 7.47 -5.24
C GLN A 77 22.68 8.78 -4.80
N ILE A 78 21.67 8.72 -3.91
CA ILE A 78 21.05 9.91 -3.32
C ILE A 78 22.11 10.82 -2.68
N ILE A 79 23.02 10.27 -1.87
CA ILE A 79 24.10 11.04 -1.23
C ILE A 79 25.05 11.66 -2.26
N ARG A 80 25.45 10.91 -3.30
CA ARG A 80 26.33 11.43 -4.38
C ARG A 80 25.69 12.57 -5.14
N PHE A 81 24.38 12.50 -5.40
CA PHE A 81 23.65 13.58 -6.08
C PHE A 81 23.61 14.89 -5.30
N TYR A 82 23.74 14.85 -3.97
CA TYR A 82 23.91 16.07 -3.17
C TYR A 82 25.33 16.65 -3.24
N GLY A 83 26.32 15.88 -3.69
CA GLY A 83 27.72 16.30 -3.84
C GLY A 83 28.09 16.81 -5.24
N ASP A 84 27.35 16.40 -6.28
CA ASP A 84 27.53 16.89 -7.64
C ASP A 84 26.64 18.11 -7.94
N ALA A 85 27.09 18.97 -8.86
CA ALA A 85 26.46 20.25 -9.23
C ALA A 85 25.02 20.16 -9.83
N MET A 86 24.40 18.98 -9.84
CA MET A 86 23.04 18.71 -10.33
C MET A 86 21.99 18.56 -9.21
N GLN A 87 22.26 19.11 -8.03
CA GLN A 87 21.42 19.03 -6.83
C GLN A 87 19.94 19.40 -7.08
N GLY A 88 19.65 20.31 -8.02
CA GLY A 88 18.28 20.72 -8.38
C GLY A 88 17.56 19.77 -9.35
N PHE A 89 18.29 19.04 -10.20
CA PHE A 89 17.69 18.20 -11.24
C PHE A 89 17.17 16.87 -10.67
N VAL A 90 17.92 16.27 -9.75
CA VAL A 90 17.59 14.96 -9.17
C VAL A 90 16.35 15.02 -8.28
N GLY A 91 16.18 16.09 -7.49
CA GLY A 91 15.00 16.28 -6.65
C GLY A 91 13.70 16.29 -7.46
N GLY A 92 13.67 17.09 -8.54
CA GLY A 92 12.51 17.17 -9.42
C GLY A 92 12.21 15.87 -10.17
N TYR A 93 13.25 15.15 -10.63
CA TYR A 93 13.08 13.86 -11.30
C TYR A 93 12.53 12.78 -10.35
N LEU A 94 13.03 12.72 -9.12
CA LEU A 94 12.56 11.74 -8.13
C LEU A 94 11.10 12.02 -7.73
N GLU A 95 10.76 13.29 -7.49
CA GLU A 95 9.38 13.68 -7.18
C GLU A 95 8.43 13.33 -8.33
N ASN A 96 8.83 13.62 -9.57
CA ASN A 96 8.01 13.30 -10.75
C ASN A 96 7.86 11.78 -10.97
N SER A 97 8.96 11.02 -10.82
CA SER A 97 8.90 9.55 -10.96
C SER A 97 8.06 8.90 -9.86
N LEU A 98 8.12 9.40 -8.62
CA LEU A 98 7.23 8.96 -7.54
C LEU A 98 5.75 9.30 -7.82
N LYS A 99 5.44 10.50 -8.32
CA LYS A 99 4.08 10.88 -8.73
C LYS A 99 3.54 9.92 -9.80
N VAL A 100 4.31 9.69 -10.85
CA VAL A 100 3.94 8.75 -11.94
C VAL A 100 3.75 7.33 -11.40
N PHE A 101 4.62 6.86 -10.50
CA PHE A 101 4.49 5.54 -9.89
C PHE A 101 3.20 5.41 -9.05
N LEU A 102 2.89 6.41 -8.21
CA LEU A 102 1.66 6.43 -7.42
C LEU A 102 0.41 6.44 -8.31
N GLU A 103 0.42 7.23 -9.38
CA GLU A 103 -0.68 7.25 -10.37
C GLU A 103 -0.85 5.89 -11.08
N GLN A 104 0.27 5.23 -11.43
CA GLN A 104 0.23 3.89 -12.04
C GLN A 104 -0.30 2.84 -11.08
N GLN A 105 0.09 2.87 -9.81
CA GLN A 105 -0.43 1.95 -8.80
C GLN A 105 -1.94 2.13 -8.61
N HIS A 106 -2.43 3.37 -8.57
CA HIS A 106 -3.85 3.68 -8.52
C HIS A 106 -4.59 3.13 -9.75
N LYS A 107 -4.10 3.42 -10.97
CA LYS A 107 -4.68 2.91 -12.22
C LYS A 107 -4.70 1.39 -12.28
N PHE A 108 -3.63 0.71 -11.86
CA PHE A 108 -3.55 -0.74 -11.85
C PHE A 108 -4.57 -1.34 -10.86
N ARG A 109 -4.69 -0.76 -9.66
CA ARG A 109 -5.71 -1.20 -8.69
C ARG A 109 -7.13 -0.99 -9.21
N ASP A 110 -7.38 0.15 -9.87
CA ASP A 110 -8.69 0.45 -10.44
C ASP A 110 -9.02 -0.47 -11.62
N GLN A 111 -8.04 -0.80 -12.46
CA GLN A 111 -8.17 -1.81 -13.52
C GLN A 111 -8.41 -3.22 -12.97
N LEU A 112 -7.72 -3.62 -11.91
CA LEU A 112 -7.98 -4.89 -11.24
C LEU A 112 -9.36 -4.93 -10.59
N ASN A 113 -9.80 -3.83 -9.97
CA ASN A 113 -11.16 -3.72 -9.41
C ASN A 113 -12.23 -3.72 -10.49
N ASP A 114 -11.99 -3.11 -11.65
CA ASP A 114 -12.92 -3.13 -12.79
C ASP A 114 -12.99 -4.53 -13.40
N LEU A 115 -11.83 -5.17 -13.59
CA LEU A 115 -11.74 -6.58 -13.99
C LEU A 115 -12.45 -7.46 -12.96
N LEU A 116 -12.11 -7.43 -11.67
CA LEU A 116 -12.74 -8.23 -10.60
C LEU A 116 -14.21 -7.85 -10.32
N GLY A 117 -14.64 -6.64 -10.67
CA GLY A 117 -16.03 -6.22 -10.56
C GLY A 117 -16.88 -6.78 -11.70
N GLN A 118 -16.31 -6.90 -12.90
CA GLN A 118 -16.99 -7.44 -14.07
C GLN A 118 -16.82 -8.97 -14.21
N THR A 119 -15.68 -9.53 -13.80
CA THR A 119 -15.26 -10.91 -14.13
C THR A 119 -15.94 -12.05 -13.37
N PRO A 120 -16.37 -11.95 -12.09
CA PRO A 120 -16.99 -13.09 -11.41
C PRO A 120 -18.38 -13.40 -11.97
N TRP A 121 -19.15 -12.36 -12.32
CA TRP A 121 -20.50 -12.51 -12.87
C TRP A 121 -20.49 -12.71 -14.39
N SER A 122 -19.61 -12.03 -15.13
CA SER A 122 -19.54 -12.22 -16.59
C SER A 122 -18.99 -13.59 -16.97
N MET A 123 -17.94 -14.08 -16.30
CA MET A 123 -17.43 -15.44 -16.55
C MET A 123 -18.44 -16.51 -16.14
N LEU A 124 -19.17 -16.30 -15.03
CA LEU A 124 -20.21 -17.24 -14.60
C LEU A 124 -21.37 -17.29 -15.60
N ASN A 125 -21.80 -16.14 -16.12
CA ASN A 125 -22.84 -16.06 -17.16
C ASN A 125 -22.38 -16.76 -18.45
N GLU A 126 -21.15 -16.55 -18.90
CA GLU A 126 -20.62 -17.17 -20.12
C GLU A 126 -20.49 -18.71 -19.99
N ILE A 127 -20.04 -19.21 -18.82
CA ILE A 127 -19.98 -20.66 -18.54
C ILE A 127 -21.39 -21.26 -18.47
N THR A 128 -22.34 -20.53 -17.88
CA THR A 128 -23.74 -20.98 -17.75
C THR A 128 -24.42 -21.07 -19.10
N GLU A 129 -24.26 -20.06 -19.98
CA GLU A 129 -24.81 -20.08 -21.34
C GLU A 129 -24.23 -21.23 -22.17
N ARG A 130 -22.90 -21.40 -22.16
CA ARG A 130 -22.24 -22.51 -22.88
C ARG A 130 -22.70 -23.88 -22.39
N ASN A 131 -22.86 -24.06 -21.08
CA ASN A 131 -23.33 -25.32 -20.53
C ASN A 131 -24.79 -25.58 -20.94
N ILE A 132 -25.68 -24.60 -20.79
CA ILE A 132 -27.11 -24.73 -21.14
C ILE A 132 -27.28 -25.11 -22.62
N ASP A 133 -26.51 -24.53 -23.53
CA ASP A 133 -26.60 -24.86 -24.95
C ASP A 133 -26.15 -26.30 -25.26
N LEU A 134 -25.13 -26.81 -24.57
CA LEU A 134 -24.75 -28.23 -24.67
C LEU A 134 -25.86 -29.16 -24.16
N TRP A 135 -26.49 -28.83 -23.03
CA TRP A 135 -27.64 -29.59 -22.50
C TRP A 135 -28.85 -29.56 -23.44
N LYS A 136 -29.17 -28.39 -24.02
CA LYS A 136 -30.24 -28.24 -25.01
C LYS A 136 -29.97 -29.03 -26.28
N THR A 137 -28.73 -29.03 -26.77
CA THR A 137 -28.35 -29.77 -27.99
C THR A 137 -28.40 -31.28 -27.76
N LEU A 138 -28.01 -31.74 -26.57
CA LEU A 138 -28.13 -33.16 -26.17
C LEU A 138 -29.60 -33.59 -26.00
N GLN A 139 -30.44 -32.74 -25.42
CA GLN A 139 -31.88 -33.00 -25.25
C GLN A 139 -32.62 -32.96 -26.60
N ALA A 140 -32.26 -32.05 -27.50
CA ALA A 140 -32.79 -31.94 -28.84
C ALA A 140 -32.28 -33.07 -29.78
N GLY A 141 -31.10 -33.63 -29.49
CA GLY A 141 -30.48 -34.73 -30.23
C GLY A 141 -31.00 -36.14 -29.89
N GLY A 142 -31.99 -36.27 -29.01
CA GLY A 142 -32.70 -37.54 -28.79
C GLY A 142 -31.96 -38.61 -27.96
N ALA A 143 -30.90 -38.27 -27.22
CA ALA A 143 -30.26 -39.18 -26.28
C ALA A 143 -30.46 -38.71 -24.84
N ALA A 144 -30.99 -39.59 -23.99
CA ALA A 144 -31.31 -39.33 -22.58
C ALA A 144 -30.09 -38.81 -21.79
N ALA A 145 -30.25 -37.69 -21.10
CA ALA A 145 -29.20 -37.09 -20.28
C ALA A 145 -29.06 -37.77 -18.90
N PRO A 146 -27.84 -37.97 -18.36
CA PRO A 146 -27.66 -38.44 -17.00
C PRO A 146 -27.84 -37.28 -16.01
N LYS A 147 -28.59 -37.51 -14.93
CA LYS A 147 -28.81 -36.52 -13.85
C LYS A 147 -27.48 -36.20 -13.14
N PRO A 148 -27.18 -34.92 -12.83
CA PRO A 148 -26.03 -34.58 -12.01
C PRO A 148 -26.35 -34.87 -10.53
N GLN A 149 -25.46 -35.62 -9.87
CA GLN A 149 -25.51 -35.92 -8.44
C GLN A 149 -24.38 -35.14 -7.75
N PRO A 150 -24.64 -34.38 -6.67
CA PRO A 150 -23.59 -33.59 -6.02
C PRO A 150 -22.83 -34.50 -5.04
N SER A 151 -21.55 -34.76 -5.30
CA SER A 151 -20.64 -35.34 -4.31
C SER A 151 -19.93 -34.21 -3.56
N ALA A 152 -20.42 -33.95 -2.34
CA ALA A 152 -19.68 -33.19 -1.35
C ALA A 152 -18.61 -34.10 -0.75
N ASP A 153 -17.36 -33.93 -1.17
CA ASP A 153 -16.22 -34.53 -0.49
C ASP A 153 -15.57 -33.47 0.40
N SER A 154 -15.97 -33.50 1.67
CA SER A 154 -15.20 -32.96 2.77
C SER A 154 -14.97 -34.12 3.73
N ASP A 155 -13.80 -34.74 3.69
CA ASP A 155 -13.30 -35.37 4.89
C ASP A 155 -11.77 -35.35 4.99
N ALA A 156 -11.37 -35.01 6.20
CA ALA A 156 -10.06 -34.55 6.56
C ALA A 156 -9.06 -35.69 6.76
N ASP A 157 -7.85 -35.37 6.32
CA ASP A 157 -6.54 -35.87 6.74
C ASP A 157 -6.51 -36.56 8.13
N LYS A 158 -6.03 -37.82 8.16
CA LYS A 158 -5.50 -38.47 9.36
C LYS A 158 -4.19 -39.20 9.04
N PRO A 159 -3.11 -38.97 9.81
CA PRO A 159 -1.80 -39.52 9.51
C PRO A 159 -1.66 -40.96 10.02
N SER A 160 -1.10 -41.82 9.17
CA SER A 160 -0.79 -43.21 9.46
C SER A 160 0.44 -43.36 10.36
N ARG A 161 0.25 -43.85 11.59
CA ARG A 161 1.31 -44.37 12.47
C ARG A 161 1.52 -45.86 12.15
N LYS A 162 2.65 -46.24 11.53
CA LYS A 162 3.12 -47.64 11.51
C LYS A 162 4.33 -47.80 12.42
N ARG A 163 4.12 -48.58 13.49
CA ARG A 163 5.15 -49.24 14.27
C ARG A 163 5.72 -50.41 13.47
N ARG A 164 7.04 -50.52 13.39
CA ARG A 164 7.79 -51.76 13.66
C ARG A 164 9.26 -51.43 13.81
#